data_AF-A0A1F8TL82-F1
#
_entry.id   AF-A0A1F8TL82-F1
#
_cell.length_a   1.000
_cell.length_b   1.000
_cell.length_c   1.000
_cell.angle_alpha   90.00
_cell.angle_beta   90.00
_cell.angle_gamma   90.00
#
_symmetry.space_group_name_H-M   'P 1'
#
loop_
_entity.id
_entity.type
_entity.pdbx_description
1 polymer ?
#
loop_
_entity_poly.entity_id
_entity_poly.type
_entity_poly.pdbx_seq_one_letter_code
_entity_poly.pdbx_strand_id
1 'polypeptide(L)'
;MLLIREVPATELTVATRILAHLGALPRGGRLALRVGADVVYLAGREVLAEVMTPYDVAAVRLADATVLAGDPPDDAERYLAALRSDGSAQVAAAARDGGIVTGTALGAVVERLTGLEWGEALDRARGLGGLVGAYPAEASG
;
A
#
# COMPACT_ATOMS: atom_id res chain seq x y z
N MET A 1 5.39 6.00 21.51
CA MET A 1 5.13 6.59 20.18
C MET A 1 5.90 5.77 19.17
N LEU A 2 5.22 5.08 18.26
CA LEU A 2 5.88 4.32 17.19
C LEU A 2 6.19 5.28 16.03
N LEU A 3 7.43 5.29 15.54
CA LEU A 3 7.79 6.02 14.33
C LEU A 3 7.50 5.14 13.11
N ILE A 4 6.74 5.66 12.14
CA ILE A 4 6.58 5.00 10.84
C ILE A 4 7.93 4.97 10.15
N ARG A 5 8.32 3.79 9.68
CA ARG A 5 9.57 3.60 8.94
C ARG A 5 9.39 4.17 7.53
N GLU A 6 10.30 5.05 7.15
CA GLU A 6 10.22 5.81 5.90
C GLU A 6 10.29 4.92 4.65
N VAL A 7 11.19 3.92 4.63
CA VAL A 7 11.37 3.04 3.47
C VAL A 7 10.09 2.22 3.17
N PRO A 8 9.52 1.43 4.11
CA PRO A 8 8.28 0.69 3.85
C PRO A 8 7.09 1.60 3.51
N ALA A 9 7.00 2.78 4.12
CA ALA A 9 5.95 3.75 3.78
C ALA A 9 6.09 4.26 2.34
N THR A 10 7.32 4.50 1.88
CA THR A 10 7.63 4.89 0.49
C THR A 10 7.32 3.77 -0.49
N GLU A 11 7.73 2.53 -0.21
CA GLU A 11 7.45 1.37 -1.06
C GLU A 11 5.94 1.14 -1.22
N LEU A 12 5.19 1.19 -0.11
CA LEU A 12 3.72 1.10 -0.12
C LEU A 12 3.10 2.24 -0.95
N THR A 13 3.58 3.47 -0.78
CA THR A 13 3.10 4.64 -1.53
C THR A 13 3.33 4.46 -3.03
N VAL A 14 4.53 4.06 -3.43
CA VAL A 14 4.88 3.82 -4.84
C VAL A 14 4.00 2.73 -5.44
N ALA A 15 3.84 1.58 -4.78
CA ALA A 15 2.99 0.50 -5.27
C ALA A 15 1.52 0.92 -5.39
N THR A 16 1.01 1.66 -4.40
CA THR A 16 -0.35 2.20 -4.39
C THR A 16 -0.58 3.12 -5.57
N ARG A 17 0.36 4.03 -5.83
CA ARG A 17 0.26 4.98 -6.94
C ARG A 17 0.42 4.33 -8.30
N ILE A 18 1.31 3.34 -8.43
CA ILE A 18 1.39 2.52 -9.66
C ILE A 18 0.02 1.93 -9.97
N LEU A 19 -0.58 1.23 -9.00
CA LEU A 19 -1.86 0.57 -9.23
C LEU A 19 -3.01 1.56 -9.46
N ALA A 20 -3.02 2.71 -8.78
CA ALA A 20 -4.02 3.74 -9.00
C ALA A 20 -3.95 4.34 -10.42
N HIS A 21 -2.75 4.71 -10.89
CA HIS A 21 -2.58 5.34 -12.21
C HIS A 21 -2.73 4.37 -13.38
N LEU A 22 -2.43 3.08 -13.16
CA LEU A 22 -2.76 2.02 -14.11
C LEU A 22 -4.23 1.60 -14.03
N GLY A 23 -5.00 2.20 -13.10
CA GLY A 23 -6.41 1.92 -12.85
C GLY A 23 -6.67 0.57 -12.17
N ALA A 24 -5.65 -0.18 -11.79
CA ALA A 24 -5.78 -1.53 -11.24
C ALA A 24 -6.43 -1.58 -9.85
N LEU A 25 -6.46 -0.47 -9.11
CA LEU A 25 -7.24 -0.35 -7.88
C LEU A 25 -8.69 0.08 -8.17
N PRO A 26 -9.71 -0.50 -7.51
CA PRO A 26 -11.05 0.07 -7.50
C PRO A 26 -11.05 1.42 -6.77
N ARG A 27 -12.07 2.25 -7.01
CA ARG A 27 -12.22 3.52 -6.30
C ARG A 27 -12.31 3.29 -4.79
N GLY A 28 -11.45 3.95 -4.01
CA GLY A 28 -11.33 3.74 -2.56
C GLY A 28 -10.63 2.44 -2.15
N GLY A 29 -10.18 1.63 -3.12
CA GLY A 29 -9.32 0.48 -2.88
C GLY A 29 -7.92 0.90 -2.47
N ARG A 30 -7.26 0.06 -1.67
CA ARG A 30 -5.96 0.35 -1.09
C ARG A 30 -5.11 -0.92 -0.98
N LEU A 31 -3.86 -0.73 -0.60
CA LEU A 31 -2.94 -1.79 -0.24
C LEU A 31 -2.68 -1.74 1.27
N ALA A 32 -2.42 -2.91 1.83
CA ALA A 32 -1.88 -3.10 3.16
C ALA A 32 -0.56 -3.86 3.06
N LEU A 33 0.48 -3.35 3.69
CA LEU A 33 1.82 -3.92 3.74
C LEU A 33 2.16 -4.31 5.17
N ARG A 34 2.46 -5.58 5.42
CA ARG A 34 3.02 -6.05 6.68
C ARG A 34 4.48 -5.60 6.80
N VAL A 35 4.81 -5.01 7.94
CA VAL A 35 6.14 -4.48 8.27
C VAL A 35 6.64 -5.18 9.53
N GLY A 36 7.61 -6.08 9.37
CA GLY A 36 8.04 -6.97 10.44
C GLY A 36 6.96 -8.00 10.78
N ALA A 37 6.90 -8.45 12.03
CA ALA A 37 5.98 -9.51 12.43
C ALA A 37 4.53 -9.01 12.62
N ASP A 38 4.33 -7.83 13.22
CA ASP A 38 3.04 -7.48 13.82
C ASP A 38 2.44 -6.15 13.36
N VAL A 39 3.12 -5.39 12.50
CA VAL A 39 2.66 -4.07 12.07
C VAL A 39 2.18 -4.12 10.63
N VAL A 40 1.10 -3.42 10.32
CA VAL A 40 0.59 -3.26 8.96
C VAL A 40 0.48 -1.78 8.63
N TYR A 41 1.04 -1.40 7.50
CA TYR A 41 0.93 -0.07 6.91
C TYR A 41 -0.14 -0.08 5.83
N LEU A 42 -0.95 0.97 5.79
CA LEU A 42 -1.99 1.17 4.79
C LEU A 42 -2.21 2.67 4.58
N ALA A 43 -2.83 3.04 3.46
CA ALA A 43 -3.27 4.43 3.26
C ALA A 43 -4.22 4.84 4.39
N GLY A 44 -4.00 6.04 4.96
CA GLY A 44 -4.86 6.60 5.99
C GLY A 44 -6.28 6.88 5.51
N ARG A 45 -7.14 7.23 6.45
CA ARG A 45 -8.54 7.57 6.18
C ARG A 45 -8.63 8.75 5.22
N GLU A 46 -9.56 8.67 4.27
CA GLU A 46 -9.81 9.69 3.23
C GLU A 46 -8.62 10.00 2.30
N VAL A 47 -7.52 9.25 2.41
CA VAL A 47 -6.37 9.36 1.51
C VAL A 47 -6.72 8.72 0.16
N LEU A 48 -6.60 9.51 -0.90
CA LEU A 48 -6.75 9.07 -2.28
C LEU A 48 -5.46 8.39 -2.77
N ALA A 49 -5.61 7.21 -3.38
CA ALA A 49 -4.49 6.38 -3.81
C ALA A 49 -3.59 7.07 -4.85
N GLU A 50 -4.16 7.97 -5.66
CA GLU A 50 -3.46 8.69 -6.73
C GLU A 50 -2.49 9.75 -6.20
N VAL A 51 -2.77 10.33 -5.03
CA VAL A 51 -1.99 11.45 -4.48
C VAL A 51 -1.33 11.12 -3.14
N MET A 52 -1.48 9.88 -2.68
CA MET A 52 -0.86 9.38 -1.45
C MET A 52 0.64 9.71 -1.41
N THR A 53 1.10 10.11 -0.23
CA THR A 53 2.51 10.30 0.10
C THR A 53 2.90 9.34 1.24
N PRO A 54 4.21 9.14 1.51
CA PRO A 54 4.65 8.32 2.64
C PRO A 54 4.15 8.84 4.00
N TYR A 55 3.78 10.12 4.11
CA TYR A 55 3.24 10.73 5.32
C TYR A 55 1.75 10.44 5.55
N ASP A 56 1.05 9.97 4.51
CA ASP A 56 -0.37 9.63 4.57
C ASP A 56 -0.60 8.18 5.05
N VAL A 57 0.46 7.47 5.43
CA VAL A 57 0.39 6.08 5.90
C VAL A 57 -0.13 6.04 7.34
N ALA A 58 -1.13 5.19 7.57
CA ALA A 58 -1.52 4.74 8.90
C ALA A 58 -0.84 3.40 9.23
N ALA A 59 -0.57 3.18 10.51
CA ALA A 59 0.01 1.94 11.03
C ALA A 59 -0.90 1.33 12.10
N VAL A 60 -1.21 0.05 11.93
CA VAL A 60 -2.02 -0.72 12.89
C VAL A 60 -1.33 -2.03 13.25
N ARG A 61 -1.70 -2.61 14.39
CA ARG A 61 -1.26 -3.95 14.78
C ARG A 61 -2.05 -5.00 14.00
N LEU A 62 -1.36 -5.98 13.41
CA LEU A 62 -1.97 -7.06 12.64
C LEU A 62 -2.97 -7.84 13.48
N ALA A 63 -2.62 -8.20 14.73
CA ALA A 63 -3.41 -9.10 15.56
C ALA A 63 -4.83 -8.59 15.88
N ASP A 64 -4.99 -7.28 16.14
CA ASP A 64 -6.19 -6.72 16.77
C ASP A 64 -6.61 -5.35 16.19
N ALA A 65 -5.97 -4.90 15.11
CA ALA A 65 -6.18 -3.60 14.48
C ALA A 65 -5.90 -2.39 15.40
N THR A 66 -5.19 -2.57 16.52
CA THR A 66 -4.81 -1.45 17.40
C THR A 66 -4.06 -0.39 16.60
N VAL A 67 -4.50 0.87 16.68
CA VAL A 67 -3.85 1.99 16.00
C VAL A 67 -2.51 2.30 16.67
N LEU A 68 -1.46 2.32 15.86
CA LEU A 68 -0.09 2.63 16.30
C LEU A 68 0.35 4.03 15.85
N ALA A 69 -0.12 4.47 14.67
CA ALA A 69 0.09 5.81 14.12
C ALA A 69 -0.93 6.14 13.02
N GLY A 70 -1.20 7.43 12.82
CA GLY A 70 -2.15 7.91 11.80
C GLY A 70 -3.61 7.60 12.12
N ASP A 71 -4.49 7.82 11.15
CA ASP A 71 -5.90 7.45 11.22
C ASP A 71 -6.19 6.36 10.17
N PRO A 72 -6.40 5.09 10.58
CA PRO A 72 -6.68 4.03 9.62
C PRO A 72 -8.08 4.19 8.99
N PRO A 73 -8.27 3.65 7.78
CA PRO A 73 -9.56 3.63 7.12
C PRO A 73 -10.52 2.62 7.78
N ASP A 74 -11.82 2.88 7.64
CA ASP A 74 -12.89 2.06 8.24
C ASP A 74 -12.89 0.60 7.76
N ASP A 75 -12.34 0.35 6.56
CA ASP A 75 -12.24 -0.98 5.95
C ASP A 75 -10.91 -1.71 6.24
N ALA A 76 -10.06 -1.19 7.14
CA ALA A 76 -8.75 -1.77 7.44
C ALA A 76 -8.81 -3.26 7.79
N GLU A 77 -9.80 -3.69 8.58
CA GLU A 77 -9.95 -5.07 9.03
C GLU A 77 -10.11 -6.06 7.87
N ARG A 78 -10.66 -5.62 6.73
CA ARG A 78 -10.76 -6.47 5.53
C ARG A 78 -9.39 -6.92 5.02
N TYR A 79 -8.40 -6.03 5.06
CA TYR A 79 -7.02 -6.33 4.62
C TYR A 79 -6.26 -7.12 5.69
N LEU A 80 -6.48 -6.78 6.97
CA LEU A 80 -5.88 -7.52 8.09
C LEU A 80 -6.36 -8.97 8.12
N ALA A 81 -7.65 -9.22 7.92
CA ALA A 81 -8.21 -10.57 7.85
C ALA A 81 -7.57 -11.39 6.72
N ALA A 82 -7.32 -10.80 5.55
CA ALA A 82 -6.62 -11.46 4.45
C ALA A 82 -5.17 -11.81 4.81
N LEU A 83 -4.44 -10.88 5.43
CA LEU A 83 -3.06 -11.11 5.90
C LEU A 83 -2.98 -12.15 7.02
N ARG A 84 -3.97 -12.24 7.91
CA ARG A 84 -4.02 -13.26 8.97
C ARG A 84 -4.34 -14.66 8.42
N SER A 85 -5.15 -14.72 7.36
CA SER A 85 -5.58 -15.99 6.75
C SER A 85 -4.47 -16.69 5.98
N ASP A 86 -3.46 -15.93 5.53
CA ASP A 86 -2.28 -16.44 4.84
C ASP A 86 -1.02 -16.01 5.59
N GLY A 87 -0.45 -16.92 6.39
CA GLY A 87 0.73 -16.64 7.21
C GLY A 87 1.99 -16.26 6.41
N SER A 88 2.01 -16.51 5.10
CA SER A 88 3.10 -16.11 4.20
C SER A 88 2.91 -14.73 3.58
N ALA A 89 1.68 -14.20 3.57
CA ALA A 89 1.36 -12.94 2.95
C ALA A 89 2.04 -11.76 3.67
N GLN A 90 2.64 -10.89 2.86
CA GLN A 90 3.18 -9.61 3.31
C GLN A 90 2.37 -8.44 2.76
N VAL A 91 1.59 -8.65 1.70
CA VAL A 91 0.79 -7.61 1.05
C VAL A 91 -0.62 -8.13 0.84
N ALA A 92 -1.60 -7.26 1.07
CA ALA A 92 -2.99 -7.45 0.69
C ALA A 92 -3.46 -6.23 -0.11
N ALA A 93 -4.15 -6.43 -1.22
CA ALA A 93 -4.63 -5.35 -2.08
C ALA A 93 -6.06 -5.59 -2.54
N ALA A 94 -6.84 -4.51 -2.65
CA ALA A 94 -8.16 -4.58 -3.25
C ALA A 94 -8.06 -4.85 -4.76
N ALA A 95 -8.79 -5.86 -5.24
CA ALA A 95 -8.96 -6.13 -6.65
C ALA A 95 -10.26 -5.51 -7.19
N ARG A 96 -10.31 -5.25 -8.50
CA ARG A 96 -11.47 -4.64 -9.18
C ARG A 96 -12.75 -5.48 -9.08
N ASP A 97 -12.62 -6.79 -8.91
CA ASP A 97 -13.74 -7.72 -8.72
C ASP A 97 -14.33 -7.69 -7.30
N GLY A 98 -13.79 -6.86 -6.41
CA GLY A 98 -14.20 -6.81 -5.01
C GLY A 98 -13.53 -7.87 -4.13
N GLY A 99 -12.56 -8.62 -4.64
CA GLY A 99 -11.71 -9.50 -3.85
C GLY A 99 -10.56 -8.78 -3.14
N ILE A 100 -9.87 -9.52 -2.26
CA ILE A 100 -8.54 -9.15 -1.77
C ILE A 100 -7.53 -10.13 -2.35
N VAL A 101 -6.51 -9.59 -3.01
CA VAL A 101 -5.36 -10.35 -3.49
C VAL A 101 -4.25 -10.25 -2.46
N THR A 102 -3.68 -11.39 -2.06
CA THR A 102 -2.49 -11.46 -1.21
C THR A 102 -1.24 -11.80 -2.01
N GLY A 103 -0.08 -11.41 -1.48
CA GLY A 103 1.22 -11.77 -2.04
C GLY A 103 2.35 -11.61 -1.02
N THR A 104 3.51 -12.18 -1.34
CA THR A 104 4.71 -12.15 -0.48
C THR A 104 5.52 -10.86 -0.60
N ALA A 105 5.25 -10.05 -1.62
CA ALA A 105 5.90 -8.76 -1.87
C ALA A 105 4.99 -7.82 -2.68
N LEU A 106 5.25 -6.51 -2.62
CA LEU A 106 4.49 -5.50 -3.37
C LEU A 106 4.57 -5.74 -4.88
N GLY A 107 5.76 -6.07 -5.40
CA GLY A 107 5.97 -6.38 -6.82
C GLY A 107 5.07 -7.51 -7.33
N ALA A 108 4.97 -8.60 -6.57
CA ALA A 108 4.11 -9.74 -6.93
C ALA A 108 2.62 -9.38 -6.97
N VAL A 109 2.16 -8.52 -6.06
CA VAL A 109 0.78 -8.03 -6.08
C VAL A 109 0.54 -7.05 -7.23
N VAL A 110 1.52 -6.18 -7.52
CA VAL A 110 1.46 -5.27 -8.66
C VAL A 110 1.36 -6.05 -9.97
N GLU A 111 2.24 -7.02 -10.17
CA GLU A 111 2.24 -7.89 -11.34
C GLU A 111 0.92 -8.65 -11.47
N ARG A 112 0.43 -9.24 -10.38
CA ARG A 112 -0.84 -9.97 -10.39
C ARG A 112 -2.05 -9.10 -10.77
N LEU A 113 -2.07 -7.83 -10.37
CA LEU A 113 -3.20 -6.93 -10.63
C LEU A 113 -3.10 -6.19 -11.99
N THR A 114 -1.90 -6.10 -12.56
CA THR A 114 -1.65 -5.33 -13.80
C THR A 114 -1.24 -6.19 -14.99
N GLY A 115 -0.71 -7.39 -14.74
CA GLY A 115 -0.01 -8.21 -15.72
C GLY A 115 1.39 -7.71 -16.08
N LEU A 116 1.93 -6.72 -15.37
CA LEU A 116 3.20 -6.08 -15.69
C LEU A 116 4.25 -6.35 -14.61
N GLU A 117 5.47 -6.68 -15.03
CA GLU A 117 6.64 -6.70 -14.15
C GLU A 117 6.85 -5.33 -13.48
N TRP A 118 7.43 -5.32 -12.28
CA TRP A 118 7.55 -4.10 -11.46
C TRP A 118 8.19 -2.92 -12.21
N GLY A 119 9.28 -3.16 -12.94
CA GLY A 119 9.98 -2.10 -13.69
C GLY A 119 9.10 -1.48 -14.77
N GLU A 120 8.37 -2.30 -15.52
CA GLU A 120 7.46 -1.82 -16.56
C GLU A 120 6.27 -1.06 -15.95
N ALA A 121 5.71 -1.58 -14.86
CA ALA A 121 4.61 -0.93 -14.15
C ALA A 121 5.05 0.45 -13.60
N LEU A 122 6.27 0.55 -13.07
CA LEU A 122 6.87 1.77 -12.56
C LEU A 122 7.08 2.80 -13.69
N ASP A 123 7.67 2.39 -14.81
CA ASP A 123 7.91 3.28 -15.95
C ASP A 123 6.60 3.80 -16.55
N ARG A 124 5.60 2.93 -16.66
CA ARG A 124 4.28 3.32 -17.17
C ARG A 124 3.57 4.28 -16.22
N ALA A 125 3.60 4.01 -14.92
CA ALA A 125 3.05 4.93 -13.93
C ALA A 125 3.78 6.29 -13.95
N ARG A 126 5.11 6.30 -14.10
CA ARG A 126 5.91 7.53 -14.24
C ARG A 126 5.48 8.33 -15.47
N GLY A 127 5.29 7.68 -16.62
CA GLY A 127 4.81 8.32 -17.85
C GLY A 127 3.42 8.96 -17.72
N LEU A 128 2.61 8.48 -16.78
CA LEU A 128 1.29 9.04 -16.44
C LEU A 128 1.35 10.14 -15.35
N GLY A 129 2.54 10.54 -14.91
CA GLY A 129 2.73 11.49 -13.79
C GLY A 129 2.50 10.87 -12.41
N GLY A 130 2.35 9.55 -12.35
CA GLY A 130 1.88 8.86 -11.15
C GLY A 130 2.86 8.79 -9.99
N LEU A 131 4.11 9.23 -10.15
CA LEU A 131 5.13 9.19 -9.10
C LEU A 131 5.51 10.56 -8.53
N VAL A 132 4.85 11.65 -8.96
CA VAL A 132 5.13 13.01 -8.46
C VAL A 132 4.73 13.12 -6.99
N GLY A 133 5.71 13.28 -6.09
CA GLY A 133 5.48 13.31 -4.63
C GLY A 133 5.31 11.93 -3.98
N ALA A 134 5.58 10.84 -4.72
CA ALA A 134 5.56 9.47 -4.18
C ALA A 134 6.78 9.15 -3.30
N TYR A 135 7.84 9.95 -3.46
CA TYR A 135 9.08 9.87 -2.68
C TYR A 135 9.16 11.06 -1.73
N PRO A 136 9.78 10.89 -0.55
CA PRO A 136 10.15 12.02 0.30
C PRO A 136 10.96 13.04 -0.50
N ALA A 137 10.83 14.33 -0.19
CA ALA A 137 11.74 15.32 -0.75
C ALA A 137 13.16 14.92 -0.34
N GLU A 138 14.10 14.83 -1.30
CA GLU A 138 15.51 14.62 -0.97
C GLU A 138 15.89 15.68 0.07
N ALA A 139 16.25 15.24 1.27
CA ALA A 139 16.80 16.12 2.27
C ALA A 139 18.02 16.76 1.61
N SER A 140 17.90 18.05 1.26
CA SER A 140 19.00 18.82 0.72
C SER A 140 20.06 18.90 1.82
N GLY A 141 20.99 17.95 1.80
CA GLY A 141 22.18 17.88 2.64
C GLY A 141 23.34 18.58 1.97
#